data_AF-A0A1U9JIF1-F1
#
_entry.id   AF-A0A1U9JIF1-F1
#
_cell.length_a   1.000
_cell.length_b   1.000
_cell.length_c   1.000
_cell.angle_alpha   90.00
_cell.angle_beta   90.00
_cell.angle_gamma   90.00
#
_symmetry.space_group_name_H-M   'P 1'
#
loop_
_entity.id
_entity.type
_entity.pdbx_description
1 polymer ?
#
loop_
_entity_poly.entity_id
_entity_poly.type
_entity_poly.pdbx_seq_one_letter_code
_entity_poly.pdbx_strand_id
1 'polypeptide(L)'
;MTAPIPKTIYLDAINNGNVNVTDKFIKACTDLCAAGGGVLQIPPGTYLVGEQLFAGQTGLGYAYQGKDVITISGCSTPVLIQGEGATLRLAPGLKLGSFDPVTGAAHTPTSLPFNDPDYAASVGRMIVVSNNSASVTVHGLALDGNSANLTLGGEWGEGGRPLAADGIDASANAELVLTQLNLHHHGRDGMHLSHTASTSTTPRTPVSLRKVRSEYNGRHGLAWLGGNGLSAVDCAFNHSGRGALNTAPAHGVMVTATSGSVRNGHFLNCEWLNNSGVGLNVASGDVADLTLQSCTLVGTTNAPLAIAAPRVHLLESVIAGQTSTVYPAQSAGDGNATRFSACRLTDQHTYQSQVYMPAGGYLLNWGNASQGVQLDRCAVEAGIGVLGQTNGMIQTSNCRFRQTIAGASAIQAVFHGDSIFDTSGSNDLSSSVVLGRMLFNGTEVLQYDQVQRRLRFYANTGSGGRAQNIGFCHSATAFASAYGTANPGDIVYNTNPSPGGYVGWVFVKPSTSTPGTWKRFGVIAS
;
A
#
# COMPACT_ATOMS: atom_id res chain seq x y z
N MET A 1 -41.94 -11.17 -17.29
CA MET A 1 -41.17 -9.92 -17.08
C MET A 1 -40.41 -9.65 -18.36
N THR A 2 -40.73 -8.58 -19.08
CA THR A 2 -40.00 -8.13 -20.27
C THR A 2 -38.60 -7.66 -19.84
N ALA A 3 -37.57 -8.08 -20.56
CA ALA A 3 -36.20 -7.65 -20.31
C ALA A 3 -36.11 -6.10 -20.40
N PRO A 4 -35.42 -5.43 -19.47
CA PRO A 4 -35.22 -3.98 -19.56
C PRO A 4 -34.49 -3.63 -20.87
N ILE A 5 -34.95 -2.58 -21.56
CA ILE A 5 -34.31 -2.10 -22.79
C ILE A 5 -33.34 -0.98 -22.40
N PRO A 6 -32.03 -1.12 -22.68
CA PRO A 6 -31.03 -0.09 -22.36
C PRO A 6 -31.44 1.27 -22.95
N LYS A 7 -31.47 2.31 -22.12
CA LYS A 7 -31.88 3.67 -22.52
C LYS A 7 -30.66 4.55 -22.73
N THR A 8 -30.65 5.35 -23.79
CA THR A 8 -29.68 6.45 -23.92
C THR A 8 -30.36 7.75 -23.50
N ILE A 9 -29.75 8.47 -22.55
CA ILE A 9 -30.19 9.79 -22.09
C ILE A 9 -29.10 10.79 -22.42
N TYR A 10 -29.45 11.78 -23.25
CA TYR A 10 -28.63 12.96 -23.48
C TYR A 10 -28.97 13.99 -22.41
N LEU A 11 -27.97 14.44 -21.65
CA LEU A 11 -28.19 15.44 -20.62
C LEU A 11 -28.45 16.81 -21.25
N ASP A 12 -29.72 17.21 -21.25
CA ASP A 12 -30.15 18.56 -21.64
C ASP A 12 -30.17 19.48 -20.41
N ALA A 13 -29.05 20.15 -20.16
CA ALA A 13 -28.86 21.06 -19.04
C ALA A 13 -27.90 22.20 -19.40
N ILE A 14 -28.12 23.37 -18.80
CA ILE A 14 -27.22 24.53 -18.95
C ILE A 14 -25.85 24.17 -18.37
N ASN A 15 -24.79 24.38 -19.15
CA ASN A 15 -23.43 23.92 -18.86
C ASN A 15 -22.38 25.05 -18.90
N ASN A 16 -22.80 26.26 -18.52
CA ASN A 16 -21.94 27.45 -18.44
C ASN A 16 -21.32 27.68 -17.05
N GLY A 17 -21.55 26.78 -16.10
CA GLY A 17 -21.03 26.86 -14.73
C GLY A 17 -21.75 27.83 -13.79
N ASN A 18 -22.87 28.44 -14.20
CA ASN A 18 -23.56 29.47 -13.41
C ASN A 18 -24.94 29.06 -12.90
N VAL A 19 -25.56 28.04 -13.51
CA VAL A 19 -26.87 27.54 -13.12
C VAL A 19 -26.71 26.18 -12.48
N ASN A 20 -27.24 26.02 -11.27
CA ASN A 20 -27.26 24.72 -10.61
C ASN A 20 -28.22 23.79 -11.35
N VAL A 21 -27.72 22.62 -11.76
CA VAL A 21 -28.47 21.64 -12.56
C VAL A 21 -28.53 20.27 -11.89
N THR A 22 -28.35 20.21 -10.57
CA THR A 22 -28.37 18.96 -9.79
C THR A 22 -29.61 18.12 -10.07
N ASP A 23 -30.79 18.73 -10.05
CA ASP A 23 -32.05 18.02 -10.32
C ASP A 23 -32.13 17.40 -11.73
N LYS A 24 -31.41 17.94 -12.72
CA LYS A 24 -31.35 17.37 -14.08
C LYS A 24 -30.57 16.05 -14.08
N PHE A 25 -29.44 15.99 -13.37
CA PHE A 25 -28.68 14.76 -13.20
C PHE A 25 -29.47 13.72 -12.40
N ILE A 26 -30.08 14.11 -11.28
CA ILE A 26 -30.90 13.22 -10.44
C ILE A 26 -32.03 12.61 -11.26
N LYS A 27 -32.76 13.43 -12.03
CA LYS A 27 -33.84 12.95 -12.90
C LYS A 27 -33.33 11.99 -13.97
N ALA A 28 -32.24 12.34 -14.66
CA ALA A 28 -31.66 11.48 -15.69
C ALA A 28 -31.24 10.11 -15.13
N CYS A 29 -30.61 10.08 -13.95
CA CYS A 29 -30.17 8.85 -13.30
C CYS A 29 -31.35 7.99 -12.83
N THR A 30 -32.41 8.62 -12.32
CA THR A 30 -33.65 7.91 -11.95
C THR A 30 -34.29 7.24 -13.16
N ASP A 31 -34.41 7.98 -14.28
CA ASP A 31 -34.96 7.45 -15.52
C ASP A 31 -34.08 6.33 -16.11
N LEU A 32 -32.75 6.39 -15.92
CA LEU A 32 -31.80 5.36 -16.36
C LEU A 32 -31.89 4.08 -15.51
N CYS A 33 -31.93 4.24 -14.18
CA CYS A 33 -32.03 3.10 -13.25
C CYS A 33 -33.40 2.41 -13.39
N ALA A 34 -34.48 3.16 -13.62
CA ALA A 34 -35.80 2.60 -13.90
C ALA A 34 -35.83 1.76 -15.19
N ALA A 35 -34.97 2.07 -16.16
CA ALA A 35 -34.75 1.27 -17.36
C ALA A 35 -33.80 0.07 -17.14
N GLY A 36 -33.30 -0.13 -15.92
CA GLY A 36 -32.34 -1.18 -15.57
C GLY A 36 -30.91 -0.91 -16.02
N GLY A 37 -30.62 0.26 -16.60
CA GLY A 37 -29.30 0.68 -17.08
C GLY A 37 -29.33 1.35 -18.46
N GLY A 38 -28.14 1.53 -19.07
CA GLY A 38 -27.98 2.21 -20.36
C GLY A 38 -26.87 3.29 -20.35
N VAL A 39 -27.03 4.33 -21.15
CA VAL A 39 -26.02 5.39 -21.33
C VAL A 39 -26.54 6.74 -20.85
N LEU A 40 -25.80 7.39 -19.97
CA LEU A 40 -25.91 8.82 -19.68
C LEU A 40 -24.80 9.55 -20.45
N GLN A 41 -25.18 10.30 -21.48
CA GLN A 41 -24.25 11.16 -22.22
C GLN A 41 -24.30 12.58 -21.67
N ILE A 42 -23.15 13.08 -21.25
CA ILE A 42 -22.95 14.42 -20.70
C ILE A 42 -22.12 15.20 -21.71
N PRO A 43 -22.72 16.15 -22.45
CA PRO A 43 -21.99 16.97 -23.42
C PRO A 43 -20.87 17.78 -22.77
N PRO A 44 -19.84 18.20 -23.54
CA PRO A 44 -18.78 19.06 -23.02
C PRO A 44 -19.33 20.35 -22.40
N GLY A 45 -18.78 20.77 -21.27
CA GLY A 45 -19.17 22.00 -20.59
C GLY A 45 -18.85 21.96 -19.10
N THR A 46 -19.19 23.04 -18.38
CA THR A 46 -19.11 23.10 -16.93
C THR A 46 -20.52 23.07 -16.33
N TYR A 47 -20.86 22.03 -15.59
CA TYR A 47 -22.13 21.89 -14.92
C TYR A 47 -21.96 22.25 -13.45
N LEU A 48 -22.65 23.30 -12.99
CA LEU A 48 -22.71 23.61 -11.56
C LEU A 48 -23.70 22.65 -10.89
N VAL A 49 -23.26 21.92 -9.87
CA VAL A 49 -24.04 20.87 -9.20
C VAL A 49 -23.86 20.94 -7.68
N GLY A 50 -24.61 20.15 -6.92
CA GLY A 50 -24.58 20.11 -5.46
C GLY A 50 -25.65 21.00 -4.83
N GLU A 51 -26.43 20.42 -3.92
CA GLU A 51 -27.51 21.07 -3.19
C GLU A 51 -27.58 20.50 -1.78
N GLN A 52 -28.13 21.27 -0.84
CA GLN A 52 -28.31 20.84 0.54
C GLN A 52 -29.71 21.15 1.05
N LEU A 53 -30.25 20.24 1.86
CA LEU A 53 -31.44 20.47 2.65
C LEU A 53 -31.04 20.93 4.06
N PHE A 54 -31.44 22.13 4.44
CA PHE A 54 -31.28 22.63 5.82
C PHE A 54 -32.35 22.01 6.72
N ALA A 55 -31.96 21.56 7.91
CA ALA A 55 -32.86 20.91 8.85
C ALA A 55 -33.91 21.87 9.43
N GLY A 56 -33.49 23.07 9.87
CA GLY A 56 -34.36 24.07 10.50
C GLY A 56 -34.92 23.67 11.87
N GLN A 57 -34.54 22.50 12.38
CA GLN A 57 -34.96 21.92 13.66
C GLN A 57 -34.02 20.78 14.07
N THR A 58 -34.01 20.43 15.35
CA THR A 58 -33.33 19.23 15.87
C THR A 58 -34.11 17.94 15.57
N GLY A 59 -33.45 16.78 15.67
CA GLY A 59 -34.06 15.45 15.59
C GLY A 59 -34.13 14.85 14.19
N LEU A 60 -33.52 15.48 13.18
CA LEU A 60 -33.50 14.98 11.80
C LEU A 60 -32.22 14.21 11.45
N GLY A 61 -31.21 14.24 12.32
CA GLY A 61 -29.94 13.56 12.11
C GLY A 61 -29.02 14.26 11.10
N TYR A 62 -29.23 15.55 10.86
CA TYR A 62 -28.34 16.45 10.11
C TYR A 62 -28.68 17.91 10.41
N ALA A 63 -27.72 18.81 10.19
CA ALA A 63 -27.95 20.25 10.06
C ALA A 63 -28.12 20.62 8.58
N TYR A 64 -27.27 20.05 7.72
CA TYR A 64 -27.38 20.17 6.26
C TYR A 64 -27.14 18.82 5.59
N GLN A 65 -28.16 18.29 4.91
CA GLN A 65 -28.06 17.05 4.16
C GLN A 65 -27.74 17.33 2.69
N GLY A 66 -26.54 16.99 2.24
CA GLY A 66 -26.15 17.08 0.84
C GLY A 66 -26.91 16.08 -0.04
N LYS A 67 -27.31 16.51 -1.23
CA LYS A 67 -27.86 15.63 -2.27
C LYS A 67 -26.72 15.04 -3.10
N ASP A 68 -26.78 13.74 -3.35
CA ASP A 68 -25.90 13.10 -4.33
C ASP A 68 -26.33 13.50 -5.75
N VAL A 69 -25.36 13.73 -6.65
CA VAL A 69 -25.63 14.32 -7.98
C VAL A 69 -26.00 13.24 -9.00
N ILE A 70 -25.13 12.24 -9.18
CA ILE A 70 -25.35 11.08 -10.04
C ILE A 70 -25.44 9.84 -9.14
N THR A 71 -26.59 9.16 -9.14
CA THR A 71 -26.78 7.93 -8.37
C THR A 71 -27.21 6.79 -9.29
N ILE A 72 -26.35 5.79 -9.45
CA ILE A 72 -26.60 4.57 -10.22
C ILE A 72 -26.67 3.39 -9.27
N SER A 73 -27.87 2.84 -9.08
CA SER A 73 -28.08 1.73 -8.15
C SER A 73 -29.02 0.67 -8.69
N GLY A 74 -28.71 -0.60 -8.41
CA GLY A 74 -29.58 -1.73 -8.71
C GLY A 74 -29.78 -2.01 -10.20
N CYS A 75 -28.90 -1.52 -11.08
CA CYS A 75 -28.98 -1.78 -12.51
C CYS A 75 -28.59 -3.23 -12.83
N SER A 76 -29.34 -3.83 -13.77
CA SER A 76 -29.18 -5.21 -14.24
C SER A 76 -28.66 -5.30 -15.68
N THR A 77 -28.56 -4.16 -16.35
CA THR A 77 -27.90 -4.01 -17.65
C THR A 77 -26.74 -3.01 -17.52
N PRO A 78 -25.72 -3.07 -18.39
CA PRO A 78 -24.56 -2.20 -18.29
C PRO A 78 -24.92 -0.71 -18.25
N VAL A 79 -24.21 0.05 -17.41
CA VAL A 79 -24.34 1.51 -17.34
C VAL A 79 -23.06 2.17 -17.83
N LEU A 80 -23.20 3.15 -18.71
CA LEU A 80 -22.11 4.03 -19.14
C LEU A 80 -22.46 5.48 -18.82
N ILE A 81 -21.67 6.11 -17.95
CA ILE A 81 -21.66 7.56 -17.74
C ILE A 81 -20.52 8.12 -18.59
N GLN A 82 -20.87 8.81 -19.68
CA GLN A 82 -19.93 9.29 -20.68
C GLN A 82 -19.84 10.82 -20.66
N GLY A 83 -18.67 11.33 -20.30
CA GLY A 83 -18.44 12.74 -19.99
C GLY A 83 -17.94 13.64 -21.11
N GLU A 84 -17.40 13.12 -22.22
CA GLU A 84 -16.84 13.92 -23.33
C GLU A 84 -15.97 15.14 -22.93
N GLY A 85 -15.31 15.13 -21.77
CA GLY A 85 -14.52 16.26 -21.24
C GLY A 85 -15.30 17.27 -20.39
N ALA A 86 -16.53 16.95 -19.99
CA ALA A 86 -17.34 17.76 -19.10
C ALA A 86 -16.73 17.86 -17.70
N THR A 87 -16.96 19.01 -17.07
CA THR A 87 -16.63 19.28 -15.67
C THR A 87 -17.93 19.40 -14.89
N LEU A 88 -18.11 18.58 -13.85
CA LEU A 88 -19.10 18.83 -12.82
C LEU A 88 -18.40 19.55 -11.68
N ARG A 89 -18.88 20.74 -11.31
CA ARG A 89 -18.32 21.56 -10.25
C ARG A 89 -19.33 21.76 -9.14
N LEU A 90 -18.94 21.47 -7.90
CA LEU A 90 -19.81 21.73 -6.75
C LEU A 90 -20.10 23.23 -6.58
N ALA A 91 -21.34 23.55 -6.26
CA ALA A 91 -21.79 24.92 -6.02
C ALA A 91 -21.04 25.52 -4.83
N PRO A 92 -20.69 26.82 -4.89
CA PRO A 92 -20.09 27.49 -3.74
C PRO A 92 -21.09 27.59 -2.58
N GLY A 93 -20.58 27.75 -1.36
CA GLY A 93 -21.39 28.00 -0.16
C GLY A 93 -22.00 26.77 0.50
N LEU A 94 -21.84 25.58 -0.09
CA LEU A 94 -22.26 24.31 0.53
C LEU A 94 -21.52 24.12 1.87
N LYS A 95 -22.25 23.64 2.87
CA LYS A 95 -21.85 23.54 4.28
C LYS A 95 -21.12 22.23 4.54
N LEU A 96 -19.96 22.28 5.20
CA LEU A 96 -19.21 21.08 5.61
C LEU A 96 -18.74 21.20 7.06
N GLY A 97 -19.02 20.18 7.88
CA GLY A 97 -18.62 20.13 9.30
C GLY A 97 -19.82 20.28 10.25
N SER A 98 -19.59 20.86 11.42
CA SER A 98 -20.61 21.02 12.47
C SER A 98 -21.34 22.35 12.40
N PHE A 99 -22.66 22.33 12.26
CA PHE A 99 -23.54 23.50 12.22
C PHE A 99 -24.73 23.31 13.15
N ASP A 100 -25.22 24.40 13.73
CA ASP A 100 -26.43 24.38 14.54
C ASP A 100 -27.65 24.02 13.66
N PRO A 101 -28.43 22.97 14.02
CA PRO A 101 -29.53 22.47 13.18
C PRO A 101 -30.71 23.42 13.03
N VAL A 102 -30.88 24.37 13.95
CA VAL A 102 -32.04 25.29 14.00
C VAL A 102 -31.72 26.61 13.31
N THR A 103 -30.53 27.15 13.56
CA THR A 103 -30.12 28.47 13.08
C THR A 103 -29.23 28.41 11.83
N GLY A 104 -28.59 27.26 11.57
CA GLY A 104 -27.65 27.09 10.47
C GLY A 104 -26.30 27.79 10.70
N ALA A 105 -26.05 28.31 11.90
CA ALA A 105 -24.77 28.92 12.27
C ALA A 105 -23.67 27.86 12.43
N ALA A 106 -22.41 28.22 12.20
CA ALA A 106 -21.30 27.31 12.48
C ALA A 106 -21.26 26.96 13.97
N HIS A 107 -21.23 25.67 14.29
CA HIS A 107 -21.14 25.18 15.66
C HIS A 107 -19.72 24.71 15.93
N THR A 108 -19.08 25.24 16.98
CA THR A 108 -17.77 24.77 17.44
C THR A 108 -17.96 23.82 18.62
N PRO A 109 -17.72 22.51 18.47
CA PRO A 109 -17.82 21.57 19.57
C PRO A 109 -16.86 21.94 20.71
N THR A 110 -17.30 21.74 21.96
CA THR A 110 -16.47 22.01 23.15
C THR A 110 -15.43 20.92 23.41
N SER A 111 -15.59 19.74 22.80
CA SER A 111 -14.64 18.62 22.85
C SER A 111 -14.76 17.73 21.61
N LEU A 112 -13.70 16.95 21.37
CA LEU A 112 -13.65 15.87 20.37
C LEU A 112 -13.46 14.52 21.06
N PRO A 113 -14.03 13.42 20.52
CA PRO A 113 -14.76 13.38 19.27
C PRO A 113 -16.18 13.95 19.37
N PHE A 114 -16.63 14.63 18.31
CA PHE A 114 -17.99 15.18 18.23
C PHE A 114 -18.77 14.51 17.10
N ASN A 115 -19.84 13.81 17.45
CA ASN A 115 -20.62 12.96 16.53
C ASN A 115 -22.13 13.13 16.69
N ASP A 116 -22.60 14.27 17.21
CA ASP A 116 -24.04 14.51 17.32
C ASP A 116 -24.64 14.67 15.91
N PRO A 117 -25.42 13.68 15.41
CA PRO A 117 -25.90 13.65 14.04
C PRO A 117 -26.66 14.90 13.65
N ASP A 118 -27.38 15.54 14.56
CA ASP A 118 -28.14 16.77 14.27
C ASP A 118 -27.24 17.93 13.84
N TYR A 119 -25.96 17.92 14.17
CA TYR A 119 -25.03 18.98 13.78
C TYR A 119 -24.32 18.71 12.46
N ALA A 120 -24.52 17.53 11.84
CA ALA A 120 -23.79 17.13 10.65
C ALA A 120 -24.19 17.95 9.43
N ALA A 121 -23.21 18.62 8.79
CA ALA A 121 -23.37 19.20 7.47
C ALA A 121 -22.50 18.43 6.46
N SER A 122 -23.15 17.73 5.53
CA SER A 122 -22.50 17.02 4.43
C SER A 122 -22.79 17.71 3.10
N VAL A 123 -21.80 17.74 2.22
CA VAL A 123 -21.94 18.31 0.87
C VAL A 123 -22.61 17.30 -0.09
N GLY A 124 -22.52 16.01 0.22
CA GLY A 124 -22.99 14.92 -0.65
C GLY A 124 -21.85 14.33 -1.50
N ARG A 125 -22.20 13.44 -2.42
CA ARG A 125 -21.25 12.76 -3.31
C ARG A 125 -21.59 13.04 -4.76
N MET A 126 -20.59 13.31 -5.58
CA MET A 126 -20.85 13.66 -6.98
C MET A 126 -21.30 12.45 -7.80
N ILE A 127 -20.69 11.29 -7.60
CA ILE A 127 -21.14 10.03 -8.21
C ILE A 127 -21.25 8.95 -7.15
N VAL A 128 -22.40 8.30 -7.07
CA VAL A 128 -22.67 7.13 -6.24
C VAL A 128 -23.03 5.96 -7.14
N VAL A 129 -22.30 4.86 -7.01
CA VAL A 129 -22.55 3.63 -7.78
C VAL A 129 -22.68 2.46 -6.83
N SER A 130 -23.86 1.85 -6.72
CA SER A 130 -24.05 0.77 -5.74
C SER A 130 -24.94 -0.39 -6.18
N ASN A 131 -24.61 -1.60 -5.69
CA ASN A 131 -25.46 -2.79 -5.85
C ASN A 131 -25.85 -3.10 -7.32
N ASN A 132 -24.99 -2.77 -8.28
CA ASN A 132 -25.25 -3.06 -9.69
C ASN A 132 -24.76 -4.47 -10.04
N SER A 133 -25.64 -5.27 -10.65
CA SER A 133 -25.33 -6.65 -11.05
C SER A 133 -24.69 -6.75 -12.44
N ALA A 134 -24.74 -5.66 -13.20
CA ALA A 134 -24.00 -5.47 -14.44
C ALA A 134 -22.87 -4.44 -14.24
N SER A 135 -22.01 -4.30 -15.25
CA SER A 135 -20.88 -3.37 -15.22
C SER A 135 -21.33 -1.91 -15.23
N VAL A 136 -20.60 -1.07 -14.49
CA VAL A 136 -20.76 0.39 -14.54
C VAL A 136 -19.45 1.01 -14.99
N THR A 137 -19.52 1.82 -16.05
CA THR A 137 -18.38 2.55 -16.60
C THR A 137 -18.60 4.04 -16.41
N VAL A 138 -17.58 4.74 -15.89
CA VAL A 138 -17.52 6.21 -15.85
C VAL A 138 -16.30 6.66 -16.65
N HIS A 139 -16.53 7.57 -17.59
CA HIS A 139 -15.51 7.94 -18.56
C HIS A 139 -15.47 9.44 -18.82
N GLY A 140 -14.26 10.02 -18.85
CA GLY A 140 -14.04 11.33 -19.46
C GLY A 140 -14.67 12.52 -18.73
N LEU A 141 -14.62 12.52 -17.39
CA LEU A 141 -15.16 13.60 -16.54
C LEU A 141 -14.08 14.24 -15.68
N ALA A 142 -14.23 15.55 -15.46
CA ALA A 142 -13.64 16.24 -14.32
C ALA A 142 -14.70 16.42 -13.23
N LEU A 143 -14.41 15.95 -12.02
CA LEU A 143 -15.21 16.20 -10.83
C LEU A 143 -14.45 17.19 -9.94
N ASP A 144 -14.96 18.42 -9.90
CA ASP A 144 -14.39 19.52 -9.15
C ASP A 144 -15.20 19.73 -7.87
N GLY A 145 -14.63 19.28 -6.75
CA GLY A 145 -15.25 19.40 -5.45
C GLY A 145 -15.33 20.83 -4.90
N ASN A 146 -14.66 21.79 -5.56
CA ASN A 146 -14.72 23.22 -5.24
C ASN A 146 -14.49 23.55 -3.74
N SER A 147 -13.65 22.76 -3.06
CA SER A 147 -13.49 22.81 -1.60
C SER A 147 -13.13 24.18 -1.03
N ALA A 148 -12.39 24.99 -1.80
CA ALA A 148 -12.02 26.36 -1.41
C ALA A 148 -13.23 27.30 -1.23
N ASN A 149 -14.37 26.98 -1.82
CA ASN A 149 -15.58 27.78 -1.78
C ASN A 149 -16.68 27.16 -0.91
N LEU A 150 -16.38 26.12 -0.14
CA LEU A 150 -17.29 25.58 0.87
C LEU A 150 -17.36 26.50 2.08
N THR A 151 -18.52 26.54 2.75
CA THR A 151 -18.61 27.18 4.07
C THR A 151 -18.35 26.13 5.15
N LEU A 152 -17.34 26.35 5.97
CA LEU A 152 -16.92 25.39 7.00
C LEU A 152 -17.61 25.67 8.34
N GLY A 153 -18.14 24.61 8.94
CA GLY A 153 -18.60 24.58 10.32
C GLY A 153 -17.47 24.21 11.28
N GLY A 154 -17.78 23.89 12.53
CA GLY A 154 -16.78 23.32 13.43
C GLY A 154 -16.36 21.90 13.04
N GLU A 155 -15.47 21.32 13.84
CA GLU A 155 -14.94 19.98 13.61
C GLU A 155 -15.98 18.87 13.83
N TRP A 156 -15.72 17.72 13.23
CA TRP A 156 -16.57 16.52 13.29
C TRP A 156 -15.71 15.27 13.49
N GLY A 157 -16.25 14.27 14.20
CA GLY A 157 -15.54 13.02 14.48
C GLY A 157 -14.37 13.26 15.42
N GLU A 158 -13.26 12.57 15.20
CA GLU A 158 -12.01 12.72 15.96
C GLU A 158 -11.21 13.98 15.61
N GLY A 159 -11.69 14.76 14.65
CA GLY A 159 -11.06 16.00 14.20
C GLY A 159 -11.16 16.19 12.68
N GLY A 160 -10.99 17.43 12.23
CA GLY A 160 -11.24 17.80 10.84
C GLY A 160 -12.74 17.71 10.49
N ARG A 161 -13.09 17.31 9.26
CA ARG A 161 -14.50 17.25 8.78
C ARG A 161 -14.77 16.04 7.88
N PRO A 162 -14.66 14.79 8.37
CA PRO A 162 -14.78 13.57 7.56
C PRO A 162 -16.22 13.22 7.13
N LEU A 163 -17.08 14.22 6.92
CA LEU A 163 -18.45 14.07 6.41
C LEU A 163 -18.45 13.98 4.87
N ALA A 164 -19.53 13.44 4.30
CA ALA A 164 -19.62 13.20 2.85
C ALA A 164 -19.41 14.49 2.05
N ALA A 165 -18.39 14.48 1.21
CA ALA A 165 -17.98 15.56 0.32
C ALA A 165 -17.02 14.98 -0.73
N ASP A 166 -17.45 13.90 -1.37
CA ASP A 166 -16.59 13.01 -2.16
C ASP A 166 -16.84 13.11 -3.66
N GLY A 167 -15.83 12.74 -4.45
CA GLY A 167 -15.95 12.62 -5.90
C GLY A 167 -16.80 11.41 -6.29
N ILE A 168 -16.27 10.21 -6.01
CA ILE A 168 -16.94 8.95 -6.34
C ILE A 168 -17.04 8.07 -5.09
N ASP A 169 -18.24 7.55 -4.83
CA ASP A 169 -18.50 6.53 -3.83
C ASP A 169 -19.09 5.30 -4.51
N ALA A 170 -18.38 4.18 -4.45
CA ALA A 170 -18.80 2.94 -5.09
C ALA A 170 -18.81 1.77 -4.09
N SER A 171 -19.91 1.02 -4.09
CA SER A 171 -20.11 -0.11 -3.19
C SER A 171 -20.81 -1.29 -3.86
N ALA A 172 -20.35 -2.51 -3.59
CA ALA A 172 -21.10 -3.73 -3.93
C ALA A 172 -21.51 -3.88 -5.43
N ASN A 173 -20.66 -3.44 -6.36
CA ASN A 173 -20.88 -3.61 -7.80
C ASN A 173 -20.22 -4.89 -8.34
N ALA A 174 -20.81 -5.50 -9.36
CA ALA A 174 -20.24 -6.66 -10.05
C ALA A 174 -18.93 -6.31 -10.77
N GLU A 175 -18.90 -5.16 -11.46
CA GLU A 175 -17.72 -4.59 -12.12
C GLU A 175 -17.83 -3.07 -12.14
N LEU A 176 -16.72 -2.37 -11.88
CA LEU A 176 -16.62 -0.93 -12.01
C LEU A 176 -15.41 -0.55 -12.88
N VAL A 177 -15.63 0.31 -13.86
CA VAL A 177 -14.58 0.80 -14.76
C VAL A 177 -14.56 2.33 -14.73
N LEU A 178 -13.46 2.91 -14.26
CA LEU A 178 -13.25 4.36 -14.16
C LEU A 178 -12.09 4.75 -15.09
N THR A 179 -12.35 5.55 -16.11
CA THR A 179 -11.34 5.90 -17.11
C THR A 179 -11.29 7.37 -17.45
N GLN A 180 -10.07 7.91 -17.61
CA GLN A 180 -9.85 9.32 -17.99
C GLN A 180 -10.62 10.30 -17.10
N LEU A 181 -10.46 10.14 -15.79
CA LEU A 181 -11.14 10.98 -14.79
C LEU A 181 -10.14 11.92 -14.11
N ASN A 182 -10.60 13.12 -13.79
CA ASN A 182 -9.89 14.06 -12.94
C ASN A 182 -10.76 14.39 -11.72
N LEU A 183 -10.37 13.96 -10.53
CA LEU A 183 -11.14 14.06 -9.29
C LEU A 183 -10.37 14.98 -8.35
N HIS A 184 -10.84 16.21 -8.14
CA HIS A 184 -10.02 17.18 -7.44
C HIS A 184 -10.77 18.13 -6.54
N HIS A 185 -10.05 18.60 -5.52
CA HIS A 185 -10.54 19.61 -4.58
C HIS A 185 -11.84 19.20 -3.88
N HIS A 186 -12.05 17.89 -3.65
CA HIS A 186 -13.16 17.39 -2.83
C HIS A 186 -12.96 17.69 -1.35
N GLY A 187 -14.06 17.91 -0.63
CA GLY A 187 -14.03 18.25 0.80
C GLY A 187 -13.53 17.10 1.67
N ARG A 188 -13.76 15.85 1.23
CA ARG A 188 -13.26 14.63 1.85
C ARG A 188 -12.38 13.85 0.90
N ASP A 189 -12.89 12.85 0.19
CA ASP A 189 -12.07 11.94 -0.61
C ASP A 189 -12.40 12.02 -2.10
N GLY A 190 -11.41 11.77 -2.96
CA GLY A 190 -11.64 11.66 -4.40
C GLY A 190 -12.44 10.41 -4.75
N MET A 191 -12.09 9.26 -4.16
CA MET A 191 -12.78 7.99 -4.37
C MET A 191 -12.91 7.17 -3.09
N HIS A 192 -14.10 6.61 -2.87
CA HIS A 192 -14.41 5.57 -1.89
C HIS A 192 -14.82 4.30 -2.63
N LEU A 193 -14.07 3.22 -2.44
CA LEU A 193 -14.37 1.93 -3.05
C LEU A 193 -14.55 0.88 -1.96
N SER A 194 -15.72 0.25 -1.92
CA SER A 194 -16.04 -0.77 -0.92
C SER A 194 -16.79 -1.97 -1.53
N HIS A 195 -16.75 -3.10 -0.83
CA HIS A 195 -17.55 -4.26 -1.18
C HIS A 195 -17.93 -5.03 0.09
N THR A 196 -19.03 -4.59 0.70
CA THR A 196 -19.50 -5.07 2.01
C THR A 196 -19.60 -6.59 2.05
N ALA A 197 -19.18 -7.16 3.19
CA ALA A 197 -19.22 -8.60 3.46
C ALA A 197 -18.39 -9.47 2.49
N SER A 198 -17.43 -8.90 1.76
CA SER A 198 -16.44 -9.72 1.06
C SER A 198 -15.54 -10.47 2.04
N THR A 199 -15.16 -11.69 1.68
CA THR A 199 -14.18 -12.54 2.36
C THR A 199 -13.05 -12.88 1.39
N SER A 200 -11.99 -13.51 1.89
CA SER A 200 -10.88 -14.00 1.07
C SER A 200 -11.28 -14.97 -0.05
N THR A 201 -12.48 -15.56 0.01
CA THR A 201 -13.03 -16.48 -0.99
C THR A 201 -14.11 -15.86 -1.87
N THR A 202 -14.51 -14.60 -1.62
CA THR A 202 -15.46 -13.89 -2.48
C THR A 202 -14.91 -13.81 -3.91
N PRO A 203 -15.73 -14.12 -4.93
CA PRO A 203 -15.36 -13.93 -6.33
C PRO A 203 -14.81 -12.53 -6.57
N ARG A 204 -13.89 -12.41 -7.54
CA ARG A 204 -13.36 -11.08 -7.91
C ARG A 204 -14.51 -10.18 -8.36
N THR A 205 -14.53 -8.98 -7.79
CA THR A 205 -15.42 -7.88 -8.15
C THR A 205 -14.55 -6.75 -8.67
N PRO A 206 -14.10 -6.87 -9.94
CA PRO A 206 -13.00 -6.07 -10.43
C PRO A 206 -13.38 -4.58 -10.47
N VAL A 207 -12.45 -3.78 -9.98
CA VAL A 207 -12.46 -2.33 -10.18
C VAL A 207 -11.27 -1.96 -11.03
N SER A 208 -11.51 -1.37 -12.20
CA SER A 208 -10.47 -0.94 -13.12
C SER A 208 -10.38 0.58 -13.16
N LEU A 209 -9.24 1.13 -12.77
CA LEU A 209 -8.91 2.55 -12.87
C LEU A 209 -7.88 2.73 -13.98
N ARG A 210 -8.14 3.60 -14.97
CA ARG A 210 -7.17 3.89 -16.04
C ARG A 210 -7.09 5.38 -16.32
N LYS A 211 -5.90 5.96 -16.21
CA LYS A 211 -5.70 7.41 -16.41
C LYS A 211 -6.62 8.23 -15.50
N VAL A 212 -6.73 7.82 -14.24
CA VAL A 212 -7.49 8.54 -13.21
C VAL A 212 -6.51 9.37 -12.40
N ARG A 213 -6.78 10.66 -12.28
CA ARG A 213 -6.06 11.57 -11.40
C ARG A 213 -6.95 11.98 -10.26
N SER A 214 -6.46 11.80 -9.04
CA SER A 214 -7.15 12.19 -7.81
C SER A 214 -6.23 13.09 -7.00
N GLU A 215 -6.50 14.40 -6.99
CA GLU A 215 -5.56 15.42 -6.53
C GLU A 215 -6.19 16.50 -5.64
N TYR A 216 -5.46 17.01 -4.65
CA TYR A 216 -5.87 18.13 -3.78
C TYR A 216 -7.17 17.88 -2.99
N ASN A 217 -7.52 16.62 -2.74
CA ASN A 217 -8.68 16.25 -1.94
C ASN A 217 -8.40 16.42 -0.44
N GLY A 218 -9.43 16.74 0.34
CA GLY A 218 -9.29 17.09 1.75
C GLY A 218 -8.69 15.99 2.63
N ARG A 219 -8.90 14.71 2.27
CA ARG A 219 -8.44 13.56 3.07
C ARG A 219 -7.82 12.43 2.25
N HIS A 220 -8.47 11.87 1.23
CA HIS A 220 -7.86 10.79 0.44
C HIS A 220 -7.96 11.01 -1.06
N GLY A 221 -6.92 10.59 -1.79
CA GLY A 221 -7.02 10.39 -3.23
C GLY A 221 -7.92 9.19 -3.54
N LEU A 222 -7.69 8.08 -2.83
CA LEU A 222 -8.49 6.86 -2.90
C LEU A 222 -8.53 6.17 -1.53
N ALA A 223 -9.73 5.82 -1.08
CA ALA A 223 -9.98 4.91 0.03
C ALA A 223 -10.52 3.58 -0.50
N TRP A 224 -9.69 2.53 -0.50
CA TRP A 224 -10.08 1.16 -0.83
C TRP A 224 -10.37 0.37 0.44
N LEU A 225 -11.67 0.22 0.72
CA LEU A 225 -12.23 -0.20 2.00
C LEU A 225 -12.72 -1.66 2.02
N GLY A 226 -12.78 -2.28 0.84
CA GLY A 226 -13.24 -3.66 0.63
C GLY A 226 -13.28 -4.03 -0.85
N GLY A 227 -13.16 -5.32 -1.15
CA GLY A 227 -13.29 -5.87 -2.49
C GLY A 227 -12.08 -6.67 -2.95
N ASN A 228 -12.21 -7.30 -4.12
CA ASN A 228 -11.23 -8.25 -4.63
C ASN A 228 -10.95 -7.97 -6.12
N GLY A 229 -9.71 -7.60 -6.46
CA GLY A 229 -9.29 -7.40 -7.84
C GLY A 229 -9.30 -5.95 -8.34
N LEU A 230 -8.82 -4.99 -7.53
CA LEU A 230 -8.60 -3.62 -8.01
C LEU A 230 -7.36 -3.57 -8.92
N SER A 231 -7.49 -2.98 -10.10
CA SER A 231 -6.39 -2.69 -11.03
C SER A 231 -6.36 -1.19 -11.33
N ALA A 232 -5.24 -0.53 -11.07
CA ALA A 232 -5.01 0.88 -11.40
C ALA A 232 -3.83 1.00 -12.37
N VAL A 233 -4.03 1.69 -13.49
CA VAL A 233 -3.03 1.84 -14.56
C VAL A 233 -2.93 3.30 -14.98
N ASP A 234 -1.71 3.84 -14.99
CA ASP A 234 -1.43 5.24 -15.35
C ASP A 234 -2.21 6.24 -14.47
N CYS A 235 -2.33 5.96 -13.16
CA CYS A 235 -3.12 6.76 -12.23
C CYS A 235 -2.26 7.62 -11.30
N ALA A 236 -2.82 8.71 -10.80
CA ALA A 236 -2.17 9.62 -9.86
C ALA A 236 -3.02 9.84 -8.61
N PHE A 237 -2.40 9.72 -7.43
CA PHE A 237 -3.03 9.90 -6.13
C PHE A 237 -2.22 10.88 -5.29
N ASN A 238 -2.26 12.15 -5.70
CA ASN A 238 -1.33 13.18 -5.26
C ASN A 238 -2.00 14.23 -4.38
N HIS A 239 -1.18 14.98 -3.63
CA HIS A 239 -1.57 16.24 -2.99
C HIS A 239 -2.77 16.15 -2.04
N SER A 240 -3.10 14.97 -1.51
CA SER A 240 -4.16 14.82 -0.52
C SER A 240 -3.81 15.63 0.73
N GLY A 241 -4.76 16.41 1.23
CA GLY A 241 -4.57 17.38 2.31
C GLY A 241 -3.69 18.58 1.95
N ARG A 242 -3.48 18.87 0.66
CA ARG A 242 -2.78 20.08 0.17
C ARG A 242 -3.69 21.11 -0.49
N GLY A 243 -4.98 20.80 -0.63
CA GLY A 243 -5.99 21.74 -1.12
C GLY A 243 -6.43 22.72 -0.01
N ALA A 244 -7.66 23.21 -0.10
CA ALA A 244 -8.23 24.10 0.91
C ALA A 244 -8.48 23.43 2.27
N LEU A 245 -8.49 22.10 2.29
CA LEU A 245 -8.79 21.28 3.46
C LEU A 245 -7.68 20.25 3.68
N ASN A 246 -7.44 19.96 4.96
CA ASN A 246 -6.55 18.90 5.41
C ASN A 246 -7.21 18.18 6.59
N THR A 247 -7.96 17.11 6.30
CA THR A 247 -8.53 16.22 7.29
C THR A 247 -7.67 14.96 7.35
N ALA A 248 -7.20 14.63 8.55
CA ALA A 248 -6.41 13.43 8.77
C ALA A 248 -7.21 12.16 8.36
N PRO A 249 -6.53 11.10 7.85
CA PRO A 249 -5.08 10.97 7.77
C PRO A 249 -4.43 11.43 6.45
N ALA A 250 -5.15 12.10 5.54
CA ALA A 250 -4.56 12.78 4.37
C ALA A 250 -3.76 11.89 3.38
N HIS A 251 -4.04 10.58 3.27
CA HIS A 251 -3.30 9.65 2.42
C HIS A 251 -3.54 9.81 0.93
N GLY A 252 -2.56 9.51 0.08
CA GLY A 252 -2.80 9.37 -1.35
C GLY A 252 -3.73 8.18 -1.63
N VAL A 253 -3.34 6.99 -1.19
CA VAL A 253 -4.20 5.79 -1.18
C VAL A 253 -4.21 5.19 0.22
N MET A 254 -5.42 4.95 0.75
CA MET A 254 -5.64 4.12 1.93
C MET A 254 -6.25 2.78 1.52
N VAL A 255 -5.62 1.70 1.97
CA VAL A 255 -6.10 0.33 1.82
C VAL A 255 -6.41 -0.22 3.20
N THR A 256 -7.68 -0.51 3.47
CA THR A 256 -8.12 -1.04 4.78
C THR A 256 -9.35 -1.92 4.63
N ALA A 257 -9.53 -2.88 5.52
CA ALA A 257 -10.63 -3.84 5.50
C ALA A 257 -11.79 -3.40 6.41
N THR A 258 -12.31 -2.19 6.24
CA THR A 258 -13.44 -1.68 7.05
C THR A 258 -14.81 -2.14 6.52
N SER A 259 -14.87 -2.62 5.28
CA SER A 259 -16.11 -3.00 4.61
C SER A 259 -15.94 -4.31 3.86
N GLY A 260 -15.28 -5.29 4.49
CA GLY A 260 -14.94 -6.60 3.90
C GLY A 260 -13.44 -6.80 3.69
N SER A 261 -13.06 -7.94 3.16
CA SER A 261 -11.67 -8.24 2.80
C SER A 261 -11.19 -7.39 1.62
N VAL A 262 -9.89 -7.08 1.61
CA VAL A 262 -9.21 -6.40 0.49
C VAL A 262 -8.14 -7.30 -0.11
N ARG A 263 -8.30 -7.72 -1.37
CA ARG A 263 -7.42 -8.71 -2.01
C ARG A 263 -7.09 -8.37 -3.47
N ASN A 264 -5.96 -8.91 -3.94
CA ASN A 264 -5.55 -8.93 -5.34
C ASN A 264 -5.49 -7.53 -5.98
N GLY A 265 -4.86 -6.58 -5.30
CA GLY A 265 -4.67 -5.23 -5.82
C GLY A 265 -3.47 -5.14 -6.75
N HIS A 266 -3.59 -4.41 -7.85
CA HIS A 266 -2.49 -4.13 -8.75
C HIS A 266 -2.46 -2.65 -9.13
N PHE A 267 -1.32 -2.01 -8.93
CA PHE A 267 -1.05 -0.65 -9.40
C PHE A 267 0.11 -0.72 -10.38
N LEU A 268 -0.09 -0.23 -11.60
CA LEU A 268 0.91 -0.22 -12.66
C LEU A 268 1.11 1.22 -13.13
N ASN A 269 2.37 1.68 -13.14
CA ASN A 269 2.73 3.02 -13.61
C ASN A 269 1.91 4.12 -12.90
N CYS A 270 1.78 4.01 -11.58
CA CYS A 270 1.03 4.95 -10.76
C CYS A 270 1.95 5.84 -9.91
N GLU A 271 1.43 7.01 -9.51
CA GLU A 271 2.18 7.97 -8.69
C GLU A 271 1.45 8.40 -7.40
N TRP A 272 2.26 8.64 -6.37
CA TRP A 272 1.86 9.18 -5.07
C TRP A 272 2.83 10.29 -4.66
N LEU A 273 2.45 11.53 -4.93
CA LEU A 273 3.33 12.68 -4.75
C LEU A 273 2.75 13.65 -3.72
N ASN A 274 3.58 14.08 -2.77
CA ASN A 274 3.33 15.24 -1.93
C ASN A 274 2.01 15.23 -1.14
N ASN A 275 1.57 14.05 -0.70
CA ASN A 275 0.44 13.93 0.22
C ASN A 275 0.84 14.45 1.62
N SER A 276 -0.09 15.09 2.32
CA SER A 276 0.13 15.51 3.72
C SER A 276 0.22 14.31 4.66
N GLY A 277 -0.51 13.23 4.34
CA GLY A 277 -0.38 11.92 4.97
C GLY A 277 0.57 10.98 4.22
N VAL A 278 0.61 9.72 4.67
CA VAL A 278 1.39 8.67 3.98
C VAL A 278 0.93 8.54 2.52
N GLY A 279 1.86 8.37 1.58
CA GLY A 279 1.54 8.15 0.16
C GLY A 279 0.62 6.95 -0.04
N LEU A 280 1.12 5.74 0.22
CA LEU A 280 0.34 4.51 0.28
C LEU A 280 0.29 3.96 1.71
N ASN A 281 -0.89 3.92 2.31
CA ASN A 281 -1.12 3.26 3.59
C ASN A 281 -1.86 1.93 3.37
N VAL A 282 -1.19 0.81 3.65
CA VAL A 282 -1.79 -0.53 3.66
C VAL A 282 -1.97 -0.96 5.11
N ALA A 283 -3.19 -0.84 5.62
CA ALA A 283 -3.51 -1.14 7.01
C ALA A 283 -3.50 -2.65 7.29
N SER A 284 -3.33 -2.99 8.58
CA SER A 284 -3.52 -4.36 9.07
C SER A 284 -4.98 -4.82 8.95
N GLY A 285 -5.23 -6.09 9.22
CA GLY A 285 -6.56 -6.70 9.18
C GLY A 285 -6.68 -7.65 8.00
N ASP A 286 -7.90 -7.81 7.49
CA ASP A 286 -8.17 -8.69 6.35
C ASP A 286 -7.77 -8.02 5.02
N VAL A 287 -6.49 -7.66 4.89
CA VAL A 287 -5.86 -7.06 3.69
C VAL A 287 -4.68 -7.93 3.27
N ALA A 288 -4.50 -8.22 1.98
CA ALA A 288 -3.32 -8.92 1.46
C ALA A 288 -3.27 -8.90 -0.08
N ASP A 289 -2.16 -9.38 -0.65
CA ASP A 289 -2.02 -9.67 -2.08
C ASP A 289 -2.09 -8.39 -2.94
N LEU A 290 -1.17 -7.46 -2.68
CA LEU A 290 -1.05 -6.22 -3.43
C LEU A 290 0.28 -6.19 -4.21
N THR A 291 0.23 -5.74 -5.46
CA THR A 291 1.41 -5.50 -6.30
C THR A 291 1.44 -4.06 -6.77
N LEU A 292 2.58 -3.40 -6.61
CA LEU A 292 2.88 -2.09 -7.19
C LEU A 292 4.04 -2.27 -8.18
N GLN A 293 3.81 -1.96 -9.44
CA GLN A 293 4.78 -2.14 -10.51
C GLN A 293 5.04 -0.81 -11.24
N SER A 294 6.32 -0.48 -11.41
CA SER A 294 6.76 0.72 -12.13
C SER A 294 6.16 2.02 -11.56
N CYS A 295 5.95 2.05 -10.24
CA CYS A 295 5.31 3.16 -9.54
C CYS A 295 6.33 4.16 -8.97
N THR A 296 5.90 5.40 -8.71
CA THR A 296 6.70 6.42 -8.03
C THR A 296 5.97 6.92 -6.79
N LEU A 297 6.60 6.80 -5.62
CA LEU A 297 6.08 7.27 -4.35
C LEU A 297 7.06 8.25 -3.73
N VAL A 298 6.65 9.51 -3.52
CA VAL A 298 7.49 10.57 -2.94
C VAL A 298 6.78 11.21 -1.76
N GLY A 299 7.24 10.85 -0.56
CA GLY A 299 6.80 11.48 0.68
C GLY A 299 7.51 12.82 0.87
N THR A 300 6.79 13.86 1.32
CA THR A 300 7.37 15.20 1.61
C THR A 300 7.09 15.65 3.05
N THR A 301 5.89 15.43 3.55
CA THR A 301 5.52 15.66 4.96
C THR A 301 5.42 14.37 5.77
N ASN A 302 5.15 13.25 5.11
CA ASN A 302 5.02 11.94 5.73
C ASN A 302 5.68 10.87 4.83
N ALA A 303 5.75 9.63 5.33
CA ALA A 303 6.38 8.51 4.63
C ALA A 303 5.74 8.26 3.24
N PRO A 304 6.52 7.83 2.24
CA PRO A 304 5.98 7.43 0.94
C PRO A 304 5.06 6.20 1.04
N LEU A 305 5.33 5.31 2.01
CA LEU A 305 4.53 4.10 2.25
C LEU A 305 4.50 3.70 3.73
N ALA A 306 3.45 2.99 4.10
CA ALA A 306 3.34 2.23 5.35
C ALA A 306 2.59 0.92 5.08
N ILE A 307 3.23 -0.23 5.31
CA ILE A 307 2.69 -1.55 4.95
C ILE A 307 2.57 -2.43 6.19
N ALA A 308 1.33 -2.63 6.65
CA ALA A 308 0.99 -3.44 7.82
C ALA A 308 0.20 -4.71 7.46
N ALA A 309 0.22 -5.13 6.18
CA ALA A 309 -0.46 -6.31 5.67
C ALA A 309 0.49 -7.26 4.91
N PRO A 310 0.21 -8.57 4.89
CA PRO A 310 1.06 -9.56 4.23
C PRO A 310 0.97 -9.52 2.69
N ARG A 311 2.00 -10.09 2.04
CA ARG A 311 2.06 -10.34 0.59
C ARG A 311 1.86 -9.08 -0.24
N VAL A 312 2.55 -8.01 0.16
CA VAL A 312 2.67 -6.77 -0.61
C VAL A 312 4.02 -6.76 -1.32
N HIS A 313 3.99 -6.61 -2.65
CA HIS A 313 5.16 -6.63 -3.51
C HIS A 313 5.29 -5.31 -4.27
N LEU A 314 6.45 -4.67 -4.16
CA LEU A 314 6.84 -3.53 -4.97
C LEU A 314 7.87 -4.01 -6.00
N LEU A 315 7.63 -3.68 -7.26
CA LEU A 315 8.43 -4.09 -8.41
C LEU A 315 8.81 -2.85 -9.23
N GLU A 316 10.08 -2.71 -9.60
CA GLU A 316 10.56 -1.69 -10.54
C GLU A 316 10.14 -0.26 -10.16
N SER A 317 9.98 0.01 -8.87
CA SER A 317 9.37 1.24 -8.37
C SER A 317 10.39 2.15 -7.67
N VAL A 318 10.11 3.45 -7.65
CA VAL A 318 10.86 4.45 -6.91
C VAL A 318 10.11 4.78 -5.62
N ILE A 319 10.79 4.62 -4.48
CA ILE A 319 10.27 4.93 -3.15
C ILE A 319 11.19 5.99 -2.54
N ALA A 320 10.68 7.20 -2.40
CA ALA A 320 11.46 8.35 -1.97
C ALA A 320 11.00 8.90 -0.61
N GLY A 321 11.92 8.86 0.37
CA GLY A 321 11.70 9.25 1.77
C GLY A 321 11.80 8.09 2.75
N GLN A 322 11.93 8.42 4.03
CA GLN A 322 12.02 7.46 5.12
C GLN A 322 10.80 6.53 5.15
N THR A 323 11.06 5.22 5.29
CA THR A 323 10.02 4.21 5.47
C THR A 323 10.16 3.56 6.84
N SER A 324 9.05 3.43 7.57
CA SER A 324 9.05 2.93 8.95
C SER A 324 8.15 1.72 9.18
N THR A 325 7.28 1.39 8.22
CA THR A 325 6.30 0.31 8.37
C THR A 325 6.39 -0.63 7.19
N VAL A 326 6.82 -1.85 7.48
CA VAL A 326 6.87 -3.00 6.57
C VAL A 326 6.31 -4.21 7.30
N TYR A 327 5.83 -5.20 6.54
CA TYR A 327 5.27 -6.41 7.10
C TYR A 327 6.37 -7.48 7.23
N PRO A 328 6.68 -7.98 8.45
CA PRO A 328 7.66 -9.05 8.63
C PRO A 328 7.07 -10.42 8.29
N ALA A 329 7.96 -11.38 8.01
CA ALA A 329 7.61 -12.80 8.03
C ALA A 329 7.18 -13.20 9.45
N GLN A 330 6.08 -13.96 9.56
CA GLN A 330 5.59 -14.47 10.84
C GLN A 330 6.28 -15.78 11.21
N SER A 331 6.67 -16.55 10.20
CA SER A 331 7.57 -17.71 10.33
C SER A 331 8.56 -17.74 9.17
N ALA A 332 9.71 -18.40 9.39
CA ALA A 332 10.77 -18.44 8.39
C ALA A 332 10.26 -19.05 7.07
N GLY A 333 10.28 -18.26 5.99
CA GLY A 333 9.86 -18.71 4.67
C GLY A 333 8.35 -18.74 4.42
N ASP A 334 7.53 -18.15 5.29
CA ASP A 334 6.06 -18.11 5.13
C ASP A 334 5.57 -17.36 3.88
N GLY A 335 6.46 -16.59 3.25
CA GLY A 335 6.20 -15.81 2.04
C GLY A 335 5.36 -14.56 2.26
N ASN A 336 5.00 -14.21 3.50
CA ASN A 336 4.11 -13.09 3.82
C ASN A 336 4.81 -11.73 3.91
N ALA A 337 6.11 -11.72 4.15
CA ALA A 337 6.85 -10.46 4.31
C ALA A 337 6.72 -9.54 3.09
N THR A 338 6.81 -8.23 3.31
CA THR A 338 6.91 -7.25 2.23
C THR A 338 8.10 -7.56 1.33
N ARG A 339 7.92 -7.41 0.01
CA ARG A 339 8.97 -7.65 -0.98
C ARG A 339 9.21 -6.42 -1.84
N PHE A 340 10.47 -6.15 -2.13
CA PHE A 340 10.94 -5.15 -3.08
C PHE A 340 11.78 -5.86 -4.14
N SER A 341 11.49 -5.64 -5.41
CA SER A 341 12.25 -6.22 -6.53
C SER A 341 12.58 -5.14 -7.55
N ALA A 342 13.84 -5.03 -7.94
CA ALA A 342 14.31 -4.00 -8.88
C ALA A 342 13.90 -2.56 -8.50
N CYS A 343 13.70 -2.29 -7.20
CA CYS A 343 13.25 -0.99 -6.71
C CYS A 343 14.41 -0.07 -6.38
N ARG A 344 14.16 1.25 -6.43
CA ARG A 344 15.04 2.28 -5.91
C ARG A 344 14.43 2.88 -4.65
N LEU A 345 15.02 2.63 -3.49
CA LEU A 345 14.67 3.25 -2.21
C LEU A 345 15.66 4.37 -1.95
N THR A 346 15.21 5.62 -1.83
CA THR A 346 16.15 6.75 -1.76
C THR A 346 15.62 7.96 -0.99
N ASP A 347 16.51 8.81 -0.50
CA ASP A 347 16.18 10.17 -0.03
C ASP A 347 16.67 11.27 -0.99
N GLN A 348 17.16 10.90 -2.19
CA GLN A 348 17.73 11.85 -3.15
C GLN A 348 16.75 12.22 -4.27
N HIS A 349 15.71 11.42 -4.47
CA HIS A 349 14.62 11.76 -5.37
C HIS A 349 13.63 12.65 -4.60
N THR A 350 13.44 13.89 -5.05
CA THR A 350 12.66 14.90 -4.32
C THR A 350 11.51 15.42 -5.16
N TYR A 351 10.47 15.89 -4.48
CA TYR A 351 9.40 16.69 -5.09
C TYR A 351 9.59 18.13 -4.67
N GLN A 352 9.83 19.04 -5.63
CA GLN A 352 10.09 20.46 -5.35
C GLN A 352 11.18 20.66 -4.28
N SER A 353 12.28 19.91 -4.41
CA SER A 353 13.41 19.91 -3.45
C SER A 353 13.05 19.45 -2.02
N GLN A 354 11.90 18.81 -1.83
CA GLN A 354 11.47 18.22 -0.57
C GLN A 354 11.39 16.70 -0.64
N VAL A 355 11.71 16.06 0.48
CA VAL A 355 11.49 14.64 0.73
C VAL A 355 11.33 14.44 2.24
N TYR A 356 10.50 13.49 2.64
CA TYR A 356 10.32 13.14 4.05
C TYR A 356 11.55 12.37 4.53
N MET A 357 12.58 13.09 4.94
CA MET A 357 13.82 12.52 5.46
C MET A 357 14.45 13.45 6.49
N PRO A 358 14.46 13.09 7.79
CA PRO A 358 15.26 13.81 8.78
C PRO A 358 16.75 13.68 8.45
N ALA A 359 17.50 14.78 8.52
CA ALA A 359 18.95 14.76 8.32
C ALA A 359 19.61 13.79 9.32
N GLY A 360 20.44 12.86 8.82
CA GLY A 360 21.06 11.81 9.61
C GLY A 360 20.13 10.71 10.13
N GLY A 361 18.82 10.76 9.82
CA GLY A 361 17.87 9.70 10.17
C GLY A 361 18.07 8.43 9.35
N TYR A 362 17.35 7.36 9.68
CA TYR A 362 17.37 6.08 8.95
C TYR A 362 16.42 6.12 7.74
N LEU A 363 16.91 5.88 6.52
CA LEU A 363 16.05 5.75 5.34
C LEU A 363 15.15 4.51 5.45
N LEU A 364 15.74 3.37 5.80
CA LEU A 364 15.03 2.14 6.17
C LEU A 364 14.91 2.06 7.70
N ASN A 365 13.87 2.65 8.27
CA ASN A 365 13.65 2.73 9.72
C ASN A 365 12.71 1.62 10.21
N TRP A 366 13.06 0.35 9.96
CA TRP A 366 12.14 -0.78 10.10
C TRP A 366 12.22 -1.51 11.44
N GLY A 367 13.34 -1.36 12.18
CA GLY A 367 13.49 -1.96 13.51
C GLY A 367 13.19 -3.46 13.52
N ASN A 368 12.45 -3.95 14.51
CA ASN A 368 12.14 -5.40 14.64
C ASN A 368 11.16 -5.90 13.57
N ALA A 369 10.41 -5.00 12.92
CA ALA A 369 9.43 -5.36 11.89
C ALA A 369 10.08 -5.71 10.53
N SER A 370 11.41 -5.71 10.43
CA SER A 370 12.14 -6.03 9.21
C SER A 370 12.37 -7.53 8.97
N GLN A 371 12.05 -8.41 9.92
CA GLN A 371 12.36 -9.84 9.81
C GLN A 371 11.80 -10.46 8.52
N GLY A 372 12.68 -11.02 7.69
CA GLY A 372 12.31 -11.71 6.45
C GLY A 372 11.82 -10.81 5.30
N VAL A 373 11.81 -9.48 5.47
CA VAL A 373 11.54 -8.53 4.38
C VAL A 373 12.57 -8.74 3.27
N GLN A 374 12.13 -8.75 2.02
CA GLN A 374 12.97 -9.14 0.88
C GLN A 374 13.31 -7.96 -0.01
N LEU A 375 14.59 -7.80 -0.35
CA LEU A 375 15.08 -6.89 -1.37
C LEU A 375 15.81 -7.72 -2.43
N ASP A 376 15.33 -7.71 -3.66
CA ASP A 376 15.98 -8.37 -4.81
C ASP A 376 16.33 -7.31 -5.85
N ARG A 377 17.60 -7.28 -6.29
CA ARG A 377 18.09 -6.34 -7.32
C ARG A 377 17.75 -4.87 -7.04
N CYS A 378 17.66 -4.49 -5.76
CA CYS A 378 17.29 -3.13 -5.35
C CYS A 378 18.52 -2.22 -5.22
N ALA A 379 18.29 -0.92 -5.41
CA ALA A 379 19.22 0.14 -5.06
C ALA A 379 18.68 0.90 -3.85
N VAL A 380 19.46 0.97 -2.77
CA VAL A 380 19.14 1.74 -1.56
C VAL A 380 20.16 2.87 -1.44
N GLU A 381 19.72 4.11 -1.57
CA GLU A 381 20.60 5.28 -1.73
C GLU A 381 20.25 6.38 -0.75
N ALA A 382 21.14 6.64 0.20
CA ALA A 382 20.99 7.66 1.22
C ALA A 382 22.04 8.78 1.07
N GLY A 383 21.58 10.02 1.02
CA GLY A 383 22.41 11.22 0.98
C GLY A 383 21.92 12.38 1.83
N ILE A 384 20.75 12.27 2.46
CA ILE A 384 20.28 13.18 3.50
C ILE A 384 20.36 12.49 4.87
N GLY A 385 19.96 11.23 4.94
CA GLY A 385 20.15 10.36 6.09
C GLY A 385 21.13 9.22 5.82
N VAL A 386 21.11 8.23 6.71
CA VAL A 386 21.89 6.99 6.62
C VAL A 386 21.02 5.86 6.06
N LEU A 387 21.63 4.76 5.63
CA LEU A 387 20.92 3.66 4.94
C LEU A 387 19.77 3.09 5.77
N GLY A 388 19.98 2.82 7.05
CA GLY A 388 18.87 2.41 7.90
C GLY A 388 19.23 1.63 9.15
N GLN A 389 18.18 1.20 9.83
CA GLN A 389 18.21 0.31 10.98
C GLN A 389 17.21 -0.83 10.77
N THR A 390 17.72 -2.04 10.64
CA THR A 390 16.94 -3.28 10.64
C THR A 390 17.37 -4.11 11.83
N ASN A 391 16.44 -4.45 12.72
CA ASN A 391 16.72 -5.29 13.89
C ASN A 391 16.27 -6.75 13.67
N GLY A 392 15.40 -6.99 12.68
CA GLY A 392 15.17 -8.33 12.12
C GLY A 392 16.02 -8.55 10.88
N MET A 393 16.46 -9.78 10.65
CA MET A 393 17.27 -10.12 9.47
C MET A 393 16.44 -10.01 8.19
N ILE A 394 16.72 -9.00 7.37
CA ILE A 394 16.16 -8.90 6.01
C ILE A 394 16.84 -9.93 5.09
N GLN A 395 16.21 -10.24 3.97
CA GLN A 395 16.81 -11.04 2.90
C GLN A 395 17.17 -10.11 1.75
N THR A 396 18.43 -10.08 1.34
CA THR A 396 18.87 -9.22 0.24
C THR A 396 19.54 -10.08 -0.83
N SER A 397 19.24 -9.82 -2.10
CA SER A 397 19.81 -10.54 -3.23
C SER A 397 20.24 -9.54 -4.29
N ASN A 398 21.51 -9.56 -4.69
CA ASN A 398 22.05 -8.72 -5.76
C ASN A 398 21.75 -7.21 -5.59
N CYS A 399 21.84 -6.70 -4.37
CA CYS A 399 21.45 -5.33 -4.03
C CYS A 399 22.65 -4.38 -3.95
N ARG A 400 22.40 -3.09 -4.20
CA ARG A 400 23.37 -2.03 -3.97
C ARG A 400 22.89 -1.10 -2.86
N PHE A 401 23.73 -0.90 -1.86
CA PHE A 401 23.54 0.06 -0.79
C PHE A 401 24.57 1.18 -0.94
N ARG A 402 24.13 2.44 -0.98
CA ARG A 402 25.01 3.61 -1.10
C ARG A 402 24.65 4.67 -0.06
N GLN A 403 25.63 5.09 0.74
CA GLN A 403 25.51 6.18 1.69
C GLN A 403 26.59 7.23 1.44
N THR A 404 26.17 8.48 1.22
CA THR A 404 27.11 9.59 0.95
C THR A 404 27.43 10.44 2.17
N ILE A 405 26.66 10.31 3.25
CA ILE A 405 26.94 11.00 4.52
C ILE A 405 27.73 10.12 5.50
N ALA A 406 28.51 10.75 6.36
CA ALA A 406 29.18 10.08 7.48
C ALA A 406 28.16 9.84 8.61
N GLY A 407 27.89 8.57 8.91
CA GLY A 407 26.95 8.16 9.96
C GLY A 407 26.85 6.63 10.04
N ALA A 408 26.47 6.12 11.21
CA ALA A 408 26.34 4.69 11.43
C ALA A 408 24.97 4.19 10.93
N SER A 409 24.98 3.15 10.11
CA SER A 409 23.82 2.32 9.79
C SER A 409 23.87 1.02 10.60
N ALA A 410 22.71 0.38 10.74
CA ALA A 410 22.54 -0.90 11.42
C ALA A 410 21.66 -1.83 10.56
N ILE A 411 22.07 -2.02 9.31
CA ILE A 411 21.45 -3.00 8.40
C ILE A 411 21.95 -4.39 8.78
N GLN A 412 21.01 -5.23 9.20
CA GLN A 412 21.18 -6.65 9.47
C GLN A 412 20.47 -7.48 8.40
N ALA A 413 21.22 -8.28 7.65
CA ALA A 413 20.70 -9.02 6.51
C ALA A 413 21.35 -10.39 6.33
N VAL A 414 20.62 -11.27 5.65
CA VAL A 414 21.24 -12.35 4.87
C VAL A 414 21.45 -11.81 3.46
N PHE A 415 22.70 -11.60 3.09
CA PHE A 415 23.11 -11.19 1.75
C PHE A 415 23.28 -12.42 0.87
N HIS A 416 22.61 -12.45 -0.27
CA HIS A 416 22.72 -13.49 -1.29
C HIS A 416 23.25 -12.89 -2.60
N GLY A 417 23.96 -13.70 -3.38
CA GLY A 417 24.46 -13.30 -4.70
C GLY A 417 25.52 -12.20 -4.62
N ASP A 418 25.47 -11.22 -5.53
CA ASP A 418 26.47 -10.16 -5.67
C ASP A 418 25.95 -8.83 -5.12
N SER A 419 26.28 -8.51 -3.87
CA SER A 419 25.84 -7.26 -3.22
C SER A 419 26.98 -6.26 -3.01
N ILE A 420 26.65 -4.97 -3.08
CA ILE A 420 27.61 -3.87 -2.89
C ILE A 420 27.12 -2.96 -1.77
N PHE A 421 28.02 -2.59 -0.87
CA PHE A 421 27.78 -1.68 0.24
C PHE A 421 28.84 -0.58 0.22
N ASP A 422 28.49 0.58 -0.34
CA ASP A 422 29.35 1.76 -0.45
C ASP A 422 28.89 2.81 0.57
N THR A 423 29.60 2.99 1.68
CA THR A 423 29.23 3.95 2.72
C THR A 423 30.39 4.86 3.12
N SER A 424 30.12 6.17 3.19
CA SER A 424 31.02 7.17 3.80
C SER A 424 31.00 7.13 5.34
N GLY A 425 30.11 6.32 5.92
CA GLY A 425 30.02 6.07 7.36
C GLY A 425 30.40 4.63 7.72
N SER A 426 29.59 3.98 8.57
CA SER A 426 29.83 2.61 9.01
C SER A 426 28.55 1.78 9.00
N ASN A 427 28.68 0.46 8.95
CA ASN A 427 27.61 -0.49 9.23
C ASN A 427 28.25 -1.73 9.86
N ASP A 428 27.88 -2.08 11.09
CA ASP A 428 28.36 -3.33 11.69
C ASP A 428 27.67 -4.51 11.03
N LEU A 429 28.46 -5.37 10.40
CA LEU A 429 27.95 -6.58 9.77
C LEU A 429 27.92 -7.77 10.73
N SER A 430 28.44 -7.69 11.96
CA SER A 430 28.64 -8.84 12.86
C SER A 430 27.44 -9.78 13.05
N SER A 431 26.20 -9.28 12.94
CA SER A 431 24.95 -10.07 13.03
C SER A 431 24.34 -10.48 11.67
N SER A 432 24.96 -10.08 10.56
CA SER A 432 24.58 -10.44 9.19
C SER A 432 25.21 -11.76 8.73
N VAL A 433 24.73 -12.28 7.61
CA VAL A 433 25.28 -13.48 6.95
C VAL A 433 25.49 -13.17 5.47
N VAL A 434 26.68 -13.46 4.93
CA VAL A 434 26.99 -13.24 3.51
C VAL A 434 27.09 -14.56 2.74
N LEU A 435 26.00 -14.95 2.07
CA LEU A 435 25.89 -16.13 1.21
C LEU A 435 26.10 -15.75 -0.27
N GLY A 436 27.32 -15.34 -0.60
CA GLY A 436 27.67 -14.86 -1.94
C GLY A 436 28.88 -13.93 -1.89
N ARG A 437 28.97 -13.03 -2.86
CA ARG A 437 29.99 -11.99 -2.90
C ARG A 437 29.41 -10.70 -2.35
N MET A 438 30.09 -10.11 -1.37
CA MET A 438 29.76 -8.78 -0.86
C MET A 438 30.98 -7.87 -0.97
N LEU A 439 30.84 -6.73 -1.62
CA LEU A 439 31.86 -5.66 -1.60
C LEU A 439 31.45 -4.60 -0.59
N PHE A 440 32.25 -4.39 0.45
CA PHE A 440 32.10 -3.29 1.40
C PHE A 440 33.19 -2.25 1.13
N ASN A 441 32.79 -1.05 0.68
CA ASN A 441 33.71 0.01 0.28
C ASN A 441 34.82 -0.48 -0.67
N GLY A 442 34.43 -1.27 -1.68
CA GLY A 442 35.34 -1.85 -2.67
C GLY A 442 36.17 -3.04 -2.19
N THR A 443 36.12 -3.40 -0.91
CA THR A 443 36.81 -4.57 -0.35
C THR A 443 35.85 -5.74 -0.24
N GLU A 444 36.24 -6.91 -0.72
CA GLU A 444 35.42 -8.11 -0.58
C GLU A 444 35.34 -8.53 0.89
N VAL A 445 34.12 -8.61 1.41
CA VAL A 445 33.83 -9.06 2.76
C VAL A 445 33.32 -10.48 2.68
N LEU A 446 34.17 -11.41 3.08
CA LEU A 446 33.77 -12.78 3.36
C LEU A 446 33.28 -12.83 4.80
N GLN A 447 31.97 -12.75 4.98
CA GLN A 447 31.38 -12.96 6.30
C GLN A 447 30.96 -14.41 6.53
N TYR A 448 30.84 -15.21 5.47
CA TYR A 448 30.72 -16.65 5.61
C TYR A 448 32.08 -17.29 5.87
N ASP A 449 32.60 -16.99 7.05
CA ASP A 449 33.59 -17.81 7.74
C ASP A 449 32.86 -18.40 8.97
N GLN A 450 32.53 -19.70 8.89
CA GLN A 450 32.47 -20.60 10.05
C GLN A 450 31.24 -20.64 10.96
N VAL A 451 30.02 -20.41 10.45
CA VAL A 451 28.88 -21.02 11.16
C VAL A 451 28.85 -22.50 10.80
N GLN A 452 29.34 -23.30 11.73
CA GLN A 452 29.12 -24.74 11.72
C GLN A 452 27.61 -24.98 11.52
N ARG A 453 27.21 -25.96 10.70
CA ARG A 453 25.79 -26.32 10.51
C ARG A 453 25.62 -27.83 10.51
N ARG A 454 24.44 -28.30 10.93
CA ARG A 454 24.06 -29.73 10.90
C ARG A 454 22.65 -29.89 10.35
N LEU A 455 22.52 -30.58 9.23
CA LEU A 455 21.27 -31.15 8.74
C LEU A 455 21.07 -32.51 9.40
N ARG A 456 19.87 -32.77 9.92
CA ARG A 456 19.52 -34.06 10.55
C ARG A 456 18.42 -34.74 9.76
N PHE A 457 18.73 -35.94 9.26
CA PHE A 457 17.78 -36.83 8.61
C PHE A 457 17.28 -37.83 9.65
N TYR A 458 15.98 -37.76 9.97
CA TYR A 458 15.36 -38.64 10.94
C TYR A 458 14.45 -39.64 10.23
N ALA A 459 14.75 -40.93 10.34
CA ALA A 459 13.88 -42.00 9.88
C ALA A 459 13.10 -42.56 11.07
N ASN A 460 11.77 -42.39 11.08
CA ASN A 460 10.91 -42.99 12.10
C ASN A 460 10.62 -44.46 11.76
N THR A 461 11.12 -45.38 12.58
CA THR A 461 10.95 -46.83 12.41
C THR A 461 9.99 -47.44 13.43
N GLY A 462 9.14 -46.65 14.08
CA GLY A 462 8.16 -47.11 15.08
C GLY A 462 8.75 -47.62 16.40
N SER A 463 10.08 -47.63 16.54
CA SER A 463 10.83 -48.19 17.69
C SER A 463 12.08 -47.35 17.99
N GLY A 464 11.92 -46.02 18.08
CA GLY A 464 12.98 -45.09 18.49
C GLY A 464 13.68 -44.31 17.38
N GLY A 465 13.49 -44.69 16.11
CA GLY A 465 14.02 -43.96 14.94
C GLY A 465 15.56 -44.00 14.81
N ARG A 466 16.08 -43.78 13.60
CA ARG A 466 17.52 -43.64 13.31
C ARG A 466 17.78 -42.25 12.76
N ALA A 467 18.85 -41.61 13.23
CA ALA A 467 19.24 -40.27 12.80
C ALA A 467 20.62 -40.28 12.14
N GLN A 468 20.72 -39.74 10.92
CA GLN A 468 21.99 -39.42 10.26
C GLN A 468 22.14 -37.91 10.17
N ASN A 469 23.35 -37.42 10.41
CA ASN A 469 23.67 -36.00 10.32
C ASN A 469 24.59 -35.70 9.13
N ILE A 470 24.32 -34.59 8.45
CA ILE A 470 25.25 -33.96 7.51
C ILE A 470 25.67 -32.61 8.07
N GLY A 471 26.93 -32.48 8.44
CA GLY A 471 27.56 -31.29 8.96
C GLY A 471 28.31 -30.48 7.91
N PHE A 472 28.51 -29.20 8.20
CA PHE A 472 29.40 -28.29 7.47
C PHE A 472 30.27 -27.59 8.52
N CYS A 473 31.54 -27.97 8.65
CA CYS A 473 32.46 -27.44 9.66
C CYS A 473 33.90 -27.41 9.14
N HIS A 474 34.74 -26.53 9.70
CA HIS A 474 36.16 -26.44 9.36
C HIS A 474 37.00 -27.62 9.91
N SER A 475 36.44 -28.43 10.82
CA SER A 475 37.00 -29.71 11.23
C SER A 475 35.95 -30.63 11.84
N ALA A 476 36.26 -31.93 11.91
CA ALA A 476 35.44 -32.92 12.63
C ALA A 476 35.35 -32.64 14.15
N THR A 477 36.43 -32.11 14.74
CA THR A 477 36.45 -31.71 16.16
C THR A 477 35.48 -30.56 16.41
N ALA A 478 35.50 -29.55 15.53
CA ALA A 478 34.56 -28.45 15.54
C ALA A 478 33.11 -28.94 15.56
N PHE A 479 32.75 -29.81 14.61
CA PHE A 479 31.41 -30.41 14.54
C PHE A 479 31.00 -31.09 15.85
N ALA A 480 31.88 -31.91 16.45
CA ALA A 480 31.58 -32.59 17.70
C ALA A 480 31.47 -31.62 18.90
N SER A 481 32.30 -30.57 18.93
CA SER A 481 32.24 -29.53 19.97
C SER A 481 30.94 -28.73 19.92
N ALA A 482 30.43 -28.40 18.72
CA ALA A 482 29.18 -27.64 18.59
C ALA A 482 27.92 -28.50 18.73
N TYR A 483 27.97 -29.79 18.38
CA TYR A 483 26.76 -30.61 18.20
C TYR A 483 26.69 -31.90 19.01
N GLY A 484 27.72 -32.20 19.80
CA GLY A 484 27.80 -33.39 20.65
C GLY A 484 28.27 -34.64 19.91
N THR A 485 27.83 -35.81 20.39
CA THR A 485 28.23 -37.12 19.86
C THR A 485 27.70 -37.36 18.45
N ALA A 486 28.57 -37.81 17.55
CA ALA A 486 28.24 -38.20 16.19
C ALA A 486 27.82 -39.67 16.10
N ASN A 487 27.00 -40.01 15.10
CA ASN A 487 26.57 -41.37 14.81
C ASN A 487 27.40 -41.95 13.65
N PRO A 488 27.71 -43.27 13.66
CA PRO A 488 28.38 -43.92 12.52
C PRO A 488 27.65 -43.62 11.21
N GLY A 489 28.38 -43.08 10.24
CA GLY A 489 27.83 -42.63 8.96
C GLY A 489 27.49 -41.14 8.87
N ASP A 490 27.65 -40.36 9.94
CA ASP A 490 27.56 -38.89 9.85
C ASP A 490 28.67 -38.34 8.94
N ILE A 491 28.33 -37.38 8.10
CA ILE A 491 29.24 -36.76 7.11
C ILE A 491 29.44 -35.29 7.48
N VAL A 492 30.65 -34.78 7.46
CA VAL A 492 30.97 -33.36 7.65
C VAL A 492 31.73 -32.85 6.45
N TYR A 493 31.18 -31.88 5.73
CA TYR A 493 31.86 -31.18 4.65
C TYR A 493 32.74 -30.06 5.21
N ASN A 494 33.96 -29.97 4.70
CA ASN A 494 34.95 -28.99 5.11
C ASN A 494 34.58 -27.59 4.59
N THR A 495 34.31 -26.66 5.51
CA THR A 495 34.00 -25.26 5.16
C THR A 495 35.23 -24.40 4.93
N ASN A 496 36.43 -24.93 5.15
CA ASN A 496 37.70 -24.26 4.85
C ASN A 496 38.59 -25.20 4.00
N PRO A 497 38.23 -25.47 2.74
CA PRO A 497 39.03 -26.29 1.84
C PRO A 497 40.33 -25.57 1.45
N SER A 498 41.44 -26.31 1.44
CA SER A 498 42.75 -25.80 1.01
C SER A 498 43.44 -26.79 0.08
N PRO A 499 44.38 -26.35 -0.78
CA PRO A 499 45.22 -27.23 -1.58
C PRO A 499 45.96 -28.25 -0.68
N GLY A 500 45.94 -29.53 -1.06
CA GLY A 500 46.44 -30.65 -0.25
C GLY A 500 45.53 -31.06 0.92
N GLY A 501 44.39 -30.38 1.08
CA GLY A 501 43.38 -30.65 2.10
C GLY A 501 42.38 -31.73 1.70
N TYR A 502 41.20 -31.70 2.31
CA TYR A 502 40.13 -32.68 2.08
C TYR A 502 38.77 -31.99 1.98
N VAL A 503 37.88 -32.59 1.20
CA VAL A 503 36.48 -32.18 1.02
C VAL A 503 35.67 -32.40 2.30
N GLY A 504 36.01 -33.40 3.12
CA GLY A 504 35.30 -33.62 4.38
C GLY A 504 35.72 -34.86 5.18
N TRP A 505 34.88 -35.22 6.14
CA TRP A 505 35.05 -36.36 7.05
C TRP A 505 33.77 -37.20 7.16
N VAL A 506 33.92 -38.51 7.37
CA VAL A 506 32.83 -39.44 7.73
C VAL A 506 33.13 -40.04 9.10
N PHE A 507 32.16 -40.02 10.00
CA PHE A 507 32.30 -40.63 11.32
C PHE A 507 32.16 -42.14 11.22
N VAL A 508 33.14 -42.88 11.77
CA VAL A 508 33.17 -44.35 11.63
C VAL A 508 33.00 -45.09 12.95
N LYS A 509 33.43 -44.52 14.08
CA LYS A 509 33.32 -45.19 15.38
C LYS A 509 33.40 -44.21 16.55
N PRO A 510 32.57 -44.38 17.61
CA PRO A 510 32.79 -43.73 18.90
C PRO A 510 34.16 -44.07 19.50
N SER A 511 34.79 -43.10 20.14
CA SER A 511 36.00 -43.28 20.96
C SER A 511 35.71 -42.80 22.38
N THR A 512 36.55 -43.16 23.34
CA THR A 512 36.53 -42.61 24.71
C THR A 512 36.94 -41.13 24.77
N SER A 513 37.43 -40.56 23.65
CA SER A 513 37.72 -39.14 23.47
C SER A 513 36.88 -38.52 22.36
N THR A 514 36.29 -37.34 22.61
CA THR A 514 35.65 -36.49 21.59
C THR A 514 36.75 -36.00 20.63
N PRO A 515 36.58 -36.10 19.30
CA PRO A 515 35.33 -36.27 18.55
C PRO A 515 35.03 -37.70 18.08
N GLY A 516 35.67 -38.74 18.63
CA GLY A 516 35.65 -40.09 18.07
C GLY A 516 36.47 -40.25 16.79
N THR A 517 36.29 -41.36 16.07
CA THR A 517 37.10 -41.64 14.86
C THR A 517 36.39 -41.13 13.61
N TRP A 518 37.06 -40.22 12.90
CA TRP A 518 36.62 -39.66 11.62
C TRP A 518 37.58 -40.02 10.49
N LYS A 519 37.04 -40.48 9.35
CA LYS A 519 37.80 -40.76 8.13
C LYS A 519 37.66 -39.61 7.15
N ARG A 520 38.79 -39.10 6.65
CA ARG A 520 38.81 -38.03 5.64
C ARG A 520 38.42 -38.58 4.28
N PHE A 521 37.75 -37.78 3.45
CA PHE A 521 37.44 -38.13 2.07
C PHE A 521 37.64 -36.93 1.13
N GLY A 522 37.81 -37.23 -0.16
CA GLY A 522 38.00 -36.25 -1.23
C GLY A 522 39.25 -35.40 -1.03
N VAL A 523 40.43 -35.96 -1.27
CA VAL A 523 41.68 -35.18 -1.25
C VAL A 523 41.58 -34.06 -2.28
N ILE A 524 41.91 -32.83 -1.87
CA ILE A 524 41.95 -31.67 -2.75
C ILE A 524 43.37 -31.61 -3.29
N ALA A 525 43.53 -31.82 -4.60
CA ALA A 525 44.83 -31.76 -5.24
C ALA A 525 45.49 -30.39 -5.01
N SER A 526 46.81 -30.40 -4.85
CA SER A 526 47.64 -29.21 -4.62
C SER A 526 47.71 -28.31 -5.84
#